data_AF-A0A1G9FC31-F1
#
_entry.id   AF-A0A1G9FC31-F1
#
_cell.length_a   1.000
_cell.length_b   1.000
_cell.length_c   1.000
_cell.angle_alpha   90.00
_cell.angle_beta   90.00
_cell.angle_gamma   90.00
#
_symmetry.space_group_name_H-M   'P 1'
#
loop_
_entity.id
_entity.type
_entity.pdbx_description
1 polymer ?
#
loop_
_entity_poly.entity_id
_entity_poly.type
_entity_poly.pdbx_seq_one_letter_code
_entity_poly.pdbx_strand_id
1 'polypeptide(L)' 'MTEKFKQGDLVELKSGGPTMTYGGEAMYGDAICYWFEGTKRQCASFPHSVLKRVEGE' A
#
# COMPACT_ATOMS: atom_id res chain seq x y z
N MET A 1 7.91 15.26 -5.82
CA MET A 1 8.79 14.55 -4.87
C MET A 1 8.20 13.15 -4.73
N THR A 2 9.00 12.10 -4.92
CA THR A 2 8.53 10.72 -4.71
C THR A 2 8.27 10.54 -3.23
N GLU A 3 7.01 10.68 -2.82
CA GLU A 3 6.58 10.40 -1.44
C GLU A 3 6.88 8.93 -1.16
N LYS A 4 8.01 8.68 -0.49
CA LYS A 4 8.42 7.33 -0.11
C LYS A 4 7.49 6.90 1.02
N PHE A 5 6.57 5.99 0.72
CA PHE A 5 5.79 5.31 1.74
C PHE A 5 6.74 4.65 2.75
N LYS A 6 6.44 4.76 4.04
CA LYS A 6 7.18 4.04 5.07
C LYS A 6 6.42 2.78 5.46
N GLN A 7 7.16 1.75 5.83
CA GLN A 7 6.55 0.53 6.34
C GLN A 7 5.62 0.86 7.52
N GLY A 8 4.36 0.42 7.41
CA GLY A 8 3.30 0.73 8.37
C GLY A 8 2.36 1.88 7.95
N ASP A 9 2.68 2.65 6.91
CA ASP A 9 1.76 3.65 6.38
C ASP A 9 0.50 3.01 5.80
N LEU A 10 -0.63 3.67 5.97
CA LEU A 10 -1.86 3.31 5.26
C LEU A 10 -1.81 3.92 3.85
N VAL A 11 -2.07 3.08 2.86
CA VAL A 11 -2.06 3.41 1.44
C VAL A 11 -3.29 2.83 0.75
N GLU A 12 -3.73 3.47 -0.32
CA GLU A 12 -4.86 3.03 -1.13
C GLU A 12 -4.51 3.17 -2.61
N LEU A 13 -5.20 2.42 -3.49
CA LEU A 13 -5.09 2.65 -4.93
C LEU A 13 -5.70 4.01 -5.29
N LYS A 14 -5.05 4.73 -6.21
CA LYS A 14 -5.57 5.98 -6.81
C LYS A 14 -6.89 5.75 -7.55
N SER A 15 -7.12 4.54 -8.06
CA SER A 15 -8.39 4.15 -8.70
C SER A 15 -9.54 3.93 -7.70
N GLY A 16 -9.28 4.03 -6.40
CA GLY A 16 -10.18 3.57 -5.35
C GLY A 16 -9.97 2.08 -5.03
N GLY A 17 -10.28 1.71 -3.79
CA GLY A 17 -10.09 0.34 -3.30
C GLY A 17 -10.07 0.28 -1.78
N PRO A 18 -9.75 -0.89 -1.20
CA PRO A 18 -9.58 -1.02 0.24
C PRO A 18 -8.33 -0.27 0.71
N THR A 19 -8.38 0.25 1.94
CA THR A 19 -7.18 0.75 2.62
C THR A 19 -6.25 -0.42 2.92
N MET A 20 -5.00 -0.28 2.52
CA MET A 20 -3.95 -1.26 2.68
C MET A 20 -2.83 -0.68 3.55
N THR A 21 -2.04 -1.54 4.16
CA THR A 21 -0.82 -1.19 4.87
C THR A 21 0.37 -1.41 3.96
N TYR A 22 1.20 -0.39 3.80
CA TYR A 22 2.47 -0.50 3.10
C TYR A 22 3.45 -1.34 3.92
N GLY A 23 3.83 -2.48 3.35
CA GLY A 23 4.72 -3.46 3.93
C GLY A 23 6.20 -3.25 3.63
N GLY A 24 6.53 -2.45 2.61
CA GLY A 24 7.91 -2.21 2.16
C GLY A 24 8.04 -2.28 0.63
N GLU A 25 9.27 -2.22 0.15
CA GLU A 25 9.60 -2.37 -1.28
C GLU A 25 9.93 -3.83 -1.59
N ALA A 26 9.37 -4.34 -2.68
CA ALA A 26 9.69 -5.63 -3.28
C ALA A 26 11.02 -5.56 -4.04
N MET A 27 11.49 -6.72 -4.50
CA MET A 27 12.77 -6.86 -5.21
C MET A 27 12.89 -5.98 -6.48
N TYR A 28 11.77 -5.64 -7.11
CA TYR A 28 11.72 -4.81 -8.33
C TYR A 28 11.34 -3.34 -8.06
N GLY A 29 11.25 -2.92 -6.79
CA GLY A 29 10.82 -1.57 -6.41
C GLY A 29 9.30 -1.36 -6.41
N ASP A 30 8.52 -2.45 -6.48
CA ASP A 30 7.08 -2.41 -6.25
C ASP A 30 6.78 -2.29 -4.75
N ALA A 31 5.74 -1.56 -4.40
CA ALA A 31 5.24 -1.47 -3.05
C ALA A 31 4.51 -2.76 -2.67
N ILE A 32 4.99 -3.48 -1.67
CA ILE A 32 4.25 -4.59 -1.06
C ILE A 32 3.19 -4.00 -0.15
N CYS A 33 1.94 -4.37 -0.37
CA CYS A 33 0.80 -3.93 0.42
C CYS A 33 0.10 -5.13 1.06
N TYR A 34 -0.33 -4.96 2.30
CA TYR A 34 -1.09 -5.93 3.07
C TYR A 34 -2.43 -5.35 3.48
N TRP A 35 -3.51 -6.08 3.35
CA TRP A 35 -4.81 -5.65 3.88
C TRP A 35 -5.60 -6.85 4.39
N PHE A 36 -6.69 -6.56 5.10
CA PHE A 36 -7.59 -7.60 5.60
C PHE A 36 -8.90 -7.55 4.83
N GLU A 37 -9.29 -8.69 4.26
CA GLU A 37 -10.62 -8.90 3.71
C GLU A 37 -11.35 -9.86 4.66
N GLY A 38 -12.14 -9.27 5.57
CA GLY A 38 -12.71 -10.00 6.70
C GLY A 38 -11.63 -10.54 7.63
N THR A 39 -11.51 -11.86 7.75
CA THR A 39 -10.51 -12.54 8.60
C THR A 39 -9.25 -12.97 7.85
N LYS A 40 -9.19 -12.75 6.53
CA LYS A 40 -8.05 -13.17 5.71
C LYS A 40 -7.11 -12.00 5.45
N ARG A 41 -5.82 -12.22 5.73
CA ARG A 41 -4.76 -11.29 5.32
C ARG A 41 -4.47 -11.51 3.84
N GLN A 42 -4.72 -10.49 3.04
CA GLN A 42 -4.30 -10.41 1.65
C GLN A 42 -2.97 -9.68 1.54
N CYS A 43 -2.20 -10.03 0.51
CA CYS A 43 -0.98 -9.32 0.15
C CYS A 43 -0.87 -9.20 -1.37
N ALA A 44 -0.45 -8.04 -1.87
CA ALA A 44 -0.14 -7.84 -3.27
C ALA A 44 0.92 -6.76 -3.43
N SER A 45 1.70 -6.84 -4.50
CA SER A 45 2.65 -5.82 -4.89
C SER A 45 2.02 -4.89 -5.92
N PHE A 46 2.10 -3.58 -5.67
CA PHE A 46 1.61 -2.55 -6.58
C PHE A 46 2.73 -1.54 -6.89
N PRO A 47 2.76 -0.95 -8.09
CA PRO A 47 3.72 0.12 -8.36
C PRO A 47 3.39 1.36 -7.52
N HIS A 48 4.42 2.04 -7.01
CA HIS A 48 4.25 3.27 -6.21
C HIS A 48 3.40 4.33 -6.92
N SER A 49 3.47 4.38 -8.26
CA SER A 49 2.70 5.31 -9.09
C SER A 49 1.19 5.18 -8.95
N VAL A 50 0.67 3.98 -8.62
CA VAL A 50 -0.78 3.74 -8.48
C VAL A 50 -1.27 3.85 -7.04
N LEU A 51 -0.37 4.01 -6.07
CA LEU A 51 -0.72 4.15 -4.66
C LEU A 51 -0.80 5.62 -4.26
N LYS A 52 -1.70 5.91 -3.31
CA LYS A 52 -1.78 7.17 -2.58
C LYS A 52 -1.70 6.88 -1.08
N ARG A 53 -1.08 7.77 -0.31
CA ARG A 53 -1.07 7.69 1.15
C ARG A 53 -2.44 8.07 1.68
N VAL A 54 -2.94 7.33 2.65
CA VAL A 54 -4.12 7.67 3.43
C VAL A 54 -3.60 8.09 4.80
N GLU A 55 -3.52 9.41 5.03
CA GLU A 55 -3.24 9.90 6.38
C GLU A 55 -4.52 9.72 7.20
N GLY A 56 -4.47 8.83 8.19
CA GLY A 56 -5.49 8.83 9.24
C GLY A 56 -5.30 10.10 10.07
N GLU A 57 -6.38 10.87 10.22
CA GLU A 57 -6.48 12.04 11.12
C GLU A 57 -6.04 11.72 12.56
#